data_AF-A0A3D0I9J6-F1
#
_entry.id   AF-A0A3D0I9J6-F1
#
_cell.length_a   1.000
_cell.length_b   1.000
_cell.length_c   1.000
_cell.angle_alpha   90.00
_cell.angle_beta   90.00
_cell.angle_gamma   90.00
#
_symmetry.space_group_name_H-M   'P 1'
#
loop_
_entity.id
_entity.type
_entity.pdbx_description
1 polymer ?
#
loop_
_entity_poly.entity_id
_entity_poly.type
_entity_poly.pdbx_seq_one_letter_code
_entity_poly.pdbx_strand_id
1 'polypeptide(L)' 'MEGRSELEEFAACALCRAQIALGDDRSFAFGNDQVMCWECSLGRGGRYDAQHERWEVAPHIADLLGETE' A
#
# COMPACT_ATOMS: atom_id res chain seq x y z
N MET A 1 0.08 2.13 -33.34
CA MET A 1 1.06 1.40 -32.51
C MET A 1 2.27 2.31 -32.47
N GLU A 2 2.82 2.76 -31.36
CA GLU A 2 2.79 2.32 -29.96
C GLU A 2 2.80 3.58 -29.07
N GLY A 3 2.02 3.64 -28.00
CA GLY A 3 2.49 3.28 -26.67
C GLY A 3 2.18 4.47 -25.75
N ARG A 4 0.93 4.57 -25.27
CA ARG A 4 0.59 5.54 -24.21
C ARG A 4 1.47 5.14 -23.03
N SER A 5 2.44 5.99 -22.72
CA SER A 5 3.22 5.92 -21.49
C SER A 5 2.27 5.62 -20.36
N GLU A 6 2.47 4.47 -19.72
CA GLU A 6 1.87 4.13 -18.45
C GLU A 6 2.30 5.27 -17.52
N LEU A 7 1.42 6.24 -17.28
CA LEU A 7 1.70 7.29 -16.30
C LEU A 7 1.78 6.54 -14.98
N GLU A 8 2.98 6.29 -14.48
CA GLU A 8 3.20 5.78 -13.13
C GLU A 8 2.48 6.73 -12.18
N GLU A 9 1.28 6.35 -11.74
CA GLU A 9 0.53 7.13 -10.78
C GLU A 9 1.25 6.98 -9.44
N PHE A 10 1.46 8.06 -8.70
CA PHE A 10 2.11 7.99 -7.40
C PHE A 10 1.12 8.34 -6.30
N ALA A 11 1.22 7.63 -5.17
CA ALA A 11 0.50 7.94 -3.95
C ALA A 11 1.47 8.15 -2.79
N ALA A 12 0.99 8.83 -1.73
CA ALA A 12 1.77 9.03 -0.52
C ALA A 12 1.37 8.00 0.54
N CYS A 13 2.35 7.36 1.18
CA CYS A 13 2.13 6.49 2.32
C CYS A 13 1.35 7.23 3.41
N ALA A 14 0.27 6.63 3.91
CA ALA A 14 -0.56 7.21 4.97
C ALA A 14 0.21 7.49 6.27
N LEU A 15 1.33 6.79 6.52
CA LEU A 15 2.12 6.90 7.74
C LEU A 15 3.34 7.79 7.60
N CYS A 16 4.28 7.41 6.74
CA CYS A 16 5.57 8.11 6.62
C CYS A 16 5.60 9.16 5.51
N ARG A 17 4.50 9.31 4.75
CA ARG A 17 4.38 10.20 3.59
C ARG A 17 5.38 9.93 2.45
N ALA A 18 6.08 8.80 2.47
CA ALA A 18 6.92 8.36 1.37
C ALA A 18 6.11 8.21 0.08
N GLN A 19 6.70 8.56 -1.05
CA GLN A 19 6.09 8.39 -2.37
C GLN A 19 6.13 6.91 -2.77
N ILE A 20 5.00 6.39 -3.23
CA ILE A 20 4.78 5.00 -3.63
C ILE A 20 4.31 5.02 -5.08
N ALA A 21 4.91 4.20 -5.94
CA ALA A 21 4.37 3.94 -7.28
C ALA A 21 3.11 3.06 -7.15
N LEU A 22 1.98 3.57 -7.62
CA LEU A 22 0.75 2.81 -7.74
C LEU A 22 0.93 1.78 -8.86
N GLY A 23 0.60 0.52 -8.55
CA GLY A 23 0.91 -0.62 -9.41
C GLY A 23 2.15 -1.42 -8.96
N ASP A 24 2.89 -0.95 -7.95
CA ASP A 24 3.85 -1.80 -7.23
C ASP A 24 3.08 -2.72 -6.27
N ASP A 25 3.19 -4.03 -6.49
CA ASP A 25 2.51 -5.08 -5.71
C ASP A 25 2.85 -5.07 -4.21
N ARG A 26 3.87 -4.32 -3.79
CA ARG A 26 4.34 -4.24 -2.40
C ARG A 26 3.68 -3.12 -1.60
N SER A 27 2.75 -2.38 -2.21
CA SER A 27 1.90 -1.44 -1.49
C SER A 27 0.71 -2.17 -0.83
N PHE A 28 0.16 -1.59 0.24
CA PHE A 28 -1.05 -2.11 0.87
C PHE A 28 -2.13 -1.03 0.86
N ALA A 29 -3.15 -1.21 0.04
CA ALA A 29 -4.31 -0.31 0.00
C ALA A 29 -5.31 -0.65 1.12
N PHE A 30 -5.85 0.38 1.78
CA PHE A 30 -6.83 0.23 2.85
C PHE A 30 -7.76 1.45 2.94
N GLY A 31 -8.94 1.26 3.52
CA GLY A 31 -9.99 2.28 3.46
C GLY A 31 -10.43 2.55 2.02
N ASN A 32 -10.95 3.76 1.75
CA ASN A 32 -11.40 4.13 0.40
C ASN A 32 -10.27 4.65 -0.51
N ASP A 33 -9.29 5.35 0.06
CA ASP A 33 -8.26 6.07 -0.72
C ASP A 33 -6.87 6.11 -0.02
N GLN A 34 -6.62 5.23 0.95
CA GLN A 34 -5.34 5.21 1.67
C GLN A 34 -4.46 4.05 1.19
N VAL A 35 -3.15 4.29 1.17
CA VAL A 35 -2.14 3.29 0.84
C VAL A 35 -0.97 3.36 1.80
N MET A 36 -0.36 2.21 2.06
CA MET A 36 0.80 2.07 2.91
C MET A 36 1.97 1.50 2.12
N CYS A 37 3.17 2.04 2.36
CA CYS A 37 4.38 1.52 1.76
C CYS A 37 4.77 0.19 2.42
N TRP A 38 5.55 -0.60 1.69
CA TRP A 38 6.11 -1.88 2.13
C TRP A 38 6.64 -1.85 3.57
N GLU A 39 7.54 -0.90 3.87
CA GLU A 39 8.21 -0.82 5.18
C GLU A 39 7.22 -0.59 6.31
N CYS A 40 6.24 0.30 6.10
CA CYS A 40 5.21 0.58 7.09
C CYS A 40 4.24 -0.61 7.26
N SER A 41 3.91 -1.29 6.15
CA SER A 41 3.08 -2.49 6.16
C SER A 41 3.73 -3.61 6.96
N LEU A 42 5.02 -3.86 6.77
CA LEU A 42 5.79 -4.82 7.58
C LEU A 42 5.91 -4.38 9.04
N GLY A 43 6.20 -3.09 9.28
CA GLY A 43 6.32 -2.53 10.63
C GLY A 43 5.03 -2.64 11.46
N ARG A 44 3.88 -2.77 10.80
CA ARG A 44 2.56 -3.00 11.41
C ARG A 44 2.14 -4.47 11.43
N GLY A 45 3.08 -5.40 11.24
CA GLY A 45 2.84 -6.84 11.33
C GLY A 45 2.29 -7.49 10.07
N GLY A 46 2.27 -6.77 8.95
CA GLY A 46 1.95 -7.36 7.65
C GLY A 46 3.01 -8.37 7.23
N ARG A 47 2.58 -9.44 6.57
CA ARG A 47 3.47 -10.42 5.93
C ARG A 47 3.09 -10.56 4.47
N TYR A 48 4.05 -10.32 3.59
CA TYR A 48 3.86 -10.47 2.16
C TYR A 48 4.47 -11.79 1.69
N ASP A 49 3.68 -12.54 0.95
CA ASP A 49 4.09 -13.76 0.27
C ASP A 49 4.59 -13.36 -1.13
N ALA A 50 5.91 -13.30 -1.28
CA ALA A 50 6.55 -12.97 -2.55
C ALA A 50 6.42 -14.07 -3.61
N GLN A 51 6.05 -15.31 -3.24
CA GLN A 51 5.85 -16.38 -4.22
C GLN A 51 4.49 -16.28 -4.90
N HIS A 52 3.48 -15.79 -4.18
CA HIS A 52 2.12 -15.60 -4.67
C HIS A 52 1.74 -14.13 -4.85
N GLU A 53 2.72 -13.23 -4.73
CA GLU A 53 2.60 -11.77 -4.93
C GLU A 53 1.42 -11.15 -4.17
N ARG A 54 1.22 -11.55 -2.91
CA ARG A 54 0.08 -11.10 -2.10
C ARG A 54 0.41 -10.97 -0.63
N TRP A 55 -0.34 -10.13 0.07
CA TRP A 55 -0.30 -10.07 1.53
C TRP A 55 -0.93 -11.34 2.12
N GLU A 56 -0.10 -12.17 2.75
CA GLU A 56 -0.54 -13.36 3.51
C GLU A 56 -1.18 -12.95 4.84
N VAL A 57 -0.59 -11.93 5.48
CA VAL A 57 -1.13 -11.31 6.69
C VAL A 57 -1.26 -9.81 6.42
N ALA A 58 -2.47 -9.28 6.57
CA ALA A 58 -2.72 -7.86 6.43
C ALA A 58 -2.02 -7.07 7.56
N PRO A 59 -1.39 -5.92 7.26
CA PRO A 59 -0.90 -5.00 8.29
C PRO A 59 -2.02 -4.57 9.24
N HIS A 60 -1.70 -4.35 10.51
CA HIS A 60 -2.66 -3.78 11.46
C HIS A 60 -3.00 -2.35 11.02
N ILE A 61 -4.28 -2.06 10.76
CA ILE A 61 -4.75 -0.73 10.31
C ILE A 61 -5.87 -0.13 11.16
N ALA A 62 -6.31 -0.83 12.22
CA ALA A 62 -7.46 -0.39 13.02
C ALA A 62 -7.29 1.04 13.55
N ASP A 63 -6.10 1.37 14.06
CA ASP A 63 -5.79 2.71 14.60
C ASP A 63 -5.68 3.80 13.52
N LEU A 64 -5.66 3.42 12.23
CA LEU A 64 -5.59 4.35 11.09
C LEU A 64 -6.95 4.62 10.46
N LEU A 65 -7.90 3.70 10.67
CA LEU A 65 -9.24 3.83 10.12
C LEU A 65 -10.09 4.83 10.90
N GLY A 66 -9.60 5.34 12.03
CA GLY A 66 -10.18 6.43 12.81
C GLY A 66 -11.69 6.33 12.84
N GLU A 67 -12.24 5.45 13.69
CA GLU A 67 -13.67 5.33 13.88
C GLU A 67 -14.26 6.74 14.02
N THR A 68 -14.99 7.16 12.98
CA THR A 68 -15.71 8.42 13.02
C THR A 68 -16.87 8.16 13.96
N GLU A 69 -16.75 8.66 15.18
CA GLU A 69 -17.80 8.69 16.20
C GLU A 69 -19.08 9.33 15.66
#